data_AF-A0A2Z5WXU1-F1
#
_entry.id   AF-A0A2Z5WXU1-F1
#
_cell.length_a   1.000
_cell.length_b   1.000
_cell.length_c   1.000
_cell.angle_alpha   90.00
_cell.angle_beta   90.00
_cell.angle_gamma   90.00
#
_symmetry.space_group_name_H-M   'P 1'
#
loop_
_entity.id
_entity.type
_entity.pdbx_description
1 polymer ?
#
loop_
_entity_poly.entity_id
_entity_poly.type
_entity_poly.pdbx_seq_one_letter_code
_entity_poly.pdbx_strand_id
1 'polypeptide(L)' 'METISFEVEPEIARAYRAFKPQSQQQFQALMTSILKRSLEESLEDIVADLRDEAESNGLTPEILEKLLEDE' A
#
# COMPACT_ATOMS: atom_id res chain seq x y z
N MET A 1 6.87 1.23 20.70
CA MET A 1 6.89 1.41 19.24
C MET A 1 8.31 1.75 18.87
N GLU A 2 8.85 1.12 17.85
CA GLU A 2 10.17 1.42 17.30
C GLU A 2 10.00 2.00 15.90
N THR A 3 10.91 2.89 15.50
CA THR A 3 10.87 3.56 14.20
C THR A 3 11.98 3.00 13.32
N ILE A 4 11.59 2.50 12.15
CA ILE A 4 12.51 2.20 11.06
C ILE A 4 12.35 3.27 9.97
N SER A 5 13.47 3.65 9.35
CA SER A 5 13.51 4.65 8.29
C SER A 5 13.99 4.00 7.00
N PHE A 6 13.32 4.31 5.89
CA PHE A 6 13.71 3.86 4.57
C PHE A 6 14.14 5.06 3.74
N GLU A 7 15.23 4.91 2.99
CA GLU A 7 15.59 5.87 1.95
C GLU A 7 14.70 5.62 0.74
N VAL A 8 14.09 6.70 0.25
CA VAL A 8 13.22 6.69 -0.93
C VAL A 8 13.58 7.88 -1.81
N GLU A 9 13.16 7.82 -3.07
CA GLU A 9 13.35 8.94 -3.97
C GLU A 9 12.68 10.22 -3.43
N PRO A 10 13.27 11.41 -3.67
CA PRO A 10 12.77 12.66 -3.09
C PRO A 10 11.31 12.96 -3.43
N GLU A 11 10.84 12.55 -4.61
CA GLU A 11 9.45 12.72 -5.04
C GLU A 11 8.46 11.91 -4.19
N ILE A 12 8.78 10.64 -3.91
CA ILE A 12 7.98 9.77 -3.03
C ILE A 12 7.88 10.38 -1.64
N ALA A 13 9.01 10.82 -1.10
CA ALA A 13 9.06 11.45 0.21
C ALA A 13 8.25 12.75 0.27
N ARG A 14 8.23 13.55 -0.81
CA ARG A 14 7.39 14.76 -0.89
C ARG A 14 5.92 14.41 -0.97
N ALA A 15 5.54 13.43 -1.81
CA ALA A 15 4.16 12.99 -1.95
C ALA A 15 3.59 12.47 -0.62
N TYR A 16 4.31 11.57 0.05
CA TYR A 16 3.89 11.05 1.37
C TYR A 16 3.71 12.16 2.41
N ARG A 17 4.63 13.13 2.47
CA ARG A 17 4.52 14.27 3.39
C ARG A 17 3.34 15.19 3.09
N ALA A 18 2.87 15.23 1.85
CA ALA A 18 1.70 16.02 1.45
C ALA A 18 0.36 15.33 1.77
N PHE A 19 0.37 14.03 2.11
CA PHE A 19 -0.83 13.32 2.51
C PHE A 19 -1.48 13.93 3.76
N LYS A 20 -2.82 13.87 3.82
CA LYS A 20 -3.55 14.19 5.05
C LYS A 20 -3.11 13.24 6.18
N PRO A 21 -3.15 13.66 7.45
CA PRO A 21 -2.72 12.81 8.57
C PRO A 21 -3.41 11.43 8.60
N GLN A 22 -4.69 11.37 8.25
CA GLN A 22 -5.44 10.12 8.16
C GLN A 22 -4.88 9.18 7.08
N SER A 23 -4.53 9.70 5.91
CA SER A 23 -3.94 8.93 4.82
C SER A 23 -2.54 8.44 5.18
N GLN A 24 -1.74 9.25 5.89
CA GLN A 24 -0.44 8.81 6.42
C GLN A 24 -0.58 7.64 7.41
N GLN A 25 -1.58 7.69 8.30
CA GLN A 25 -1.85 6.59 9.24
C GLN A 25 -2.30 5.32 8.53
N GLN A 26 -3.17 5.43 7.52
CA GLN A 26 -3.59 4.29 6.70
C GLN A 26 -2.40 3.66 5.97
N PHE A 27 -1.55 4.48 5.37
CA PHE A 27 -0.33 4.01 4.71
C PHE A 27 0.60 3.32 5.71
N GLN A 28 0.81 3.88 6.91
CA GLN A 28 1.62 3.24 7.94
C GLN A 28 1.07 1.87 8.36
N ALA A 29 -0.25 1.74 8.49
CA ALA A 29 -0.90 0.47 8.82
C ALA A 29 -0.73 -0.58 7.71
N LEU A 30 -0.86 -0.14 6.44
CA LEU A 30 -0.62 -0.98 5.27
C LEU A 30 0.83 -1.47 5.24
N MET A 31 1.79 -0.56 5.35
CA MET A 31 3.22 -0.91 5.35
C MET A 31 3.60 -1.83 6.51
N THR A 32 3.03 -1.61 7.70
CA THR A 32 3.25 -2.50 8.85
C THR A 32 2.74 -3.92 8.56
N SER A 33 1.60 -4.04 7.88
CA SER A 33 1.02 -5.33 7.52
C SER A 33 1.88 -6.05 6.47
N ILE A 34 2.33 -5.33 5.44
CA ILE A 34 3.22 -5.87 4.40
C ILE A 34 4.55 -6.33 5.02
N LEU A 35 5.19 -5.49 5.84
CA LEU A 35 6.47 -5.82 6.48
C LEU A 35 6.37 -7.03 7.41
N LYS A 36 5.23 -7.20 8.09
CA LYS A 36 5.01 -8.37 8.93
C LYS A 36 4.90 -9.65 8.10
N ARG A 37 4.13 -9.62 7.01
CA ARG A 37 4.00 -10.76 6.09
C ARG A 37 5.33 -11.11 5.42
N SER A 38 6.14 -10.12 5.07
CA SER A 38 7.43 -10.34 4.41
C SER A 38 8.49 -11.00 5.31
N LEU A 39 8.21 -11.22 6.60
CA LEU A 39 9.06 -12.03 7.47
C LEU A 39 8.88 -13.54 7.22
N GLU A 40 7.75 -13.94 6.63
CA GLU A 40 7.33 -15.32 6.44
C GLU A 40 7.14 -15.67 4.95
N GLU A 41 6.74 -14.70 4.13
CA GLU A 41 6.40 -14.85 2.71
C GLU A 41 7.29 -13.96 1.82
N SER A 42 7.48 -14.33 0.55
CA SER A 42 8.13 -13.43 -0.41
C SER A 42 7.21 -12.24 -0.75
N LEU A 43 7.79 -11.12 -1.18
CA LEU A 43 6.99 -9.96 -1.56
C LEU A 43 6.13 -10.28 -2.79
N GLU A 44 6.63 -11.11 -3.70
CA GLU A 44 5.89 -11.61 -4.86
C GLU A 44 4.62 -12.37 -4.45
N ASP A 45 4.71 -13.26 -3.46
CA ASP A 45 3.56 -14.02 -2.95
C ASP A 45 2.54 -13.09 -2.27
N ILE A 46 3.01 -12.14 -1.47
CA ILE A 46 2.14 -11.14 -0.80
C ILE A 46 1.36 -10.32 -1.84
N VAL A 47 2.03 -9.90 -2.92
CA VAL A 47 1.40 -9.12 -3.99
C VAL A 47 0.42 -9.98 -4.78
N ALA A 48 0.72 -11.26 -5.03
CA ALA A 48 -0.21 -12.18 -5.67
C ALA A 48 -1.49 -12.34 -4.83
N ASP A 49 -1.35 -12.61 -3.54
CA ASP A 49 -2.50 -12.78 -2.64
C ASP A 49 -3.36 -11.51 -2.56
N LEU A 50 -2.75 -10.33 -2.49
CA LEU A 50 -3.49 -9.06 -2.46
C LEU A 50 -4.30 -8.83 -3.74
N ARG A 51 -3.80 -9.30 -4.89
CA ARG A 51 -4.54 -9.22 -6.17
C ARG A 51 -5.70 -10.18 -6.19
N ASP A 52 -5.49 -11.41 -5.73
CA ASP A 52 -6.55 -12.42 -5.63
C ASP A 52 -7.64 -11.96 -4.66
N GLU A 53 -7.26 -11.37 -3.52
CA GLU A 53 -8.20 -10.80 -2.56
C GLU A 53 -8.97 -9.62 -3.17
N ALA A 54 -8.30 -8.71 -3.88
CA ALA A 54 -8.96 -7.59 -4.56
C ALA A 54 -9.97 -8.09 -5.61
N GLU A 55 -9.58 -9.05 -6.45
CA GLU A 55 -10.46 -9.64 -7.46
C GLU A 55 -11.66 -10.35 -6.83
N SER A 56 -11.44 -11.14 -5.76
CA SER A 56 -12.53 -11.85 -5.06
C SER A 56 -13.51 -10.89 -4.38
N ASN A 57 -13.05 -9.71 -3.96
CA ASN A 57 -13.88 -8.63 -3.42
C ASN A 57 -14.50 -7.74 -4.51
N GLY A 58 -14.32 -8.07 -5.79
CA GLY A 58 -14.90 -7.36 -6.93
C GLY A 58 -14.15 -6.08 -7.32
N LEU A 59 -12.94 -5.84 -6.78
CA LEU A 59 -12.06 -4.77 -7.22
C LEU A 59 -11.24 -5.26 -8.43
N THR A 60 -11.87 -5.27 -9.61
CA THR A 60 -11.18 -5.59 -10.86
C THR A 60 -10.36 -4.39 -11.37
N PRO A 61 -9.37 -4.59 -12.26
CA PRO A 61 -8.61 -3.49 -12.85
C PRO A 61 -9.50 -2.40 -13.46
N GLU A 62 -10.59 -2.78 -14.11
CA GLU A 62 -11.53 -1.84 -14.74
C GLU A 62 -12.35 -1.06 -13.70
N ILE A 63 -12.66 -1.68 -12.56
CA ILE A 63 -13.36 -1.00 -11.45
C ILE A 63 -12.40 -0.05 -10.74
N LEU A 64 -11.15 -0.46 -10.54
CA LEU A 64 -10.11 0.41 -10.00
C LEU A 64 -9.87 1.63 -10.90
N GLU A 65 -9.78 1.42 -12.22
CA GLU A 65 -9.60 2.49 -13.19
C GLU A 65 -10.74 3.52 -13.12
N LYS A 66 -12.00 3.06 -13.06
CA LYS A 66 -13.17 3.93 -12.85
C LYS A 66 -13.14 4.70 -11.53
N LEU A 67 -12.69 4.09 -10.44
CA LEU A 67 -12.58 4.76 -9.14
C LEU A 67 -11.51 5.84 -9.13
N LEU A 68 -10.45 5.67 -9.93
CA LEU A 68 -9.35 6.63 -10.06
C LEU A 68 -9.66 7.79 -11.02
N GLU A 69 -10.62 7.61 -11.94
CA GLU A 69 -11.13 8.70 -12.81
C GLU A 69 -11.98 9.73 -12.07
N ASP A 70 -12.51 9.39 -10.88
CA ASP A 70 -13.37 10.25 -10.06
C ASP A 70 -12.60 11.22 -9.11
N GLU A 71 -11.27 11.35 -9.26
CA GLU A 71 -10.41 12.37 -8.61
C GLU A 71 -9.92 13.47 -9.58
#